data_AF-Q3TCM1-F1
#
_entry.id   AF-Q3TCM1-F1
#
_cell.length_a   1.000
_cell.length_b   1.000
_cell.length_c   1.000
_cell.angle_alpha   90.00
_cell.angle_beta   90.00
_cell.angle_gamma   90.00
#
_symmetry.space_group_name_H-M   'P 1'
#
loop_
_entity.id
_entity.type
_entity.pdbx_description
1 polymer ?
#
loop_
_entity_poly.entity_id
_entity_poly.type
_entity_poly.pdbx_seq_one_letter_code
_entity_poly.pdbx_strand_id
1 'polypeptide(L)'
;ADQTLTNMNRALALNCDAPLDDKIGAESRNWRAGKPVRVIRSFKGRKISKYAPEEGNRYDGIYKVVKYWPEISSSHGFLVWRYLLRRDDVEPAPWTSEGIERSRRLCLRLQYPAGYPSEKEGKKTKGQSKKQGSEATKRPASDDECPGDSKVLKASDSTDAVEAFQLTPQQQRLIREDCQNQKLWDEVLASLVEGPNFLKKLEQSSMCVCCQELVYQPVTTECFHNVCKDCLQRSFKAQVFSCPACRHDLGQNYVMVLNETLQTLLDLFFPGYSKGR
;
A
#
# COMPACT_ATOMS: atom_id res chain seq x y z
N ALA A 1 15.83 -27.83 -9.68
CA ALA A 1 14.78 -28.76 -9.28
C ALA A 1 13.44 -28.19 -9.73
N ASP A 2 12.52 -29.06 -10.12
CA ASP A 2 11.21 -28.65 -10.62
C ASP A 2 10.37 -27.99 -9.54
N GLN A 3 9.62 -26.97 -9.93
CA GLN A 3 8.62 -26.37 -9.06
C GLN A 3 7.40 -27.28 -8.93
N THR A 4 6.72 -27.20 -7.79
CA THR A 4 5.44 -27.87 -7.56
C THR A 4 4.33 -26.85 -7.34
N LEU A 5 3.07 -27.24 -7.58
CA LEU A 5 1.89 -26.42 -7.30
C LEU A 5 1.51 -26.50 -5.81
N THR A 6 2.46 -26.13 -4.95
CA THR A 6 2.34 -26.12 -3.49
C THR A 6 2.56 -24.70 -2.95
N ASN A 7 2.31 -24.48 -1.66
CA ASN A 7 2.62 -23.22 -0.97
C ASN A 7 2.07 -21.98 -1.72
N MET A 8 2.94 -21.04 -2.07
CA MET A 8 2.56 -19.79 -2.74
C MET A 8 2.12 -19.98 -4.19
N ASN A 9 2.65 -20.99 -4.89
CA ASN A 9 2.20 -21.34 -6.24
C ASN A 9 0.74 -21.78 -6.19
N ARG A 10 0.40 -22.67 -5.25
CA ARG A 10 -0.97 -23.11 -5.02
C ARG A 10 -1.88 -21.95 -4.63
N ALA A 11 -1.43 -21.09 -3.71
CA ALA A 11 -2.19 -19.94 -3.27
C ALA A 11 -2.55 -19.01 -4.44
N LEU A 12 -1.60 -18.74 -5.35
CA LEU A 12 -1.85 -17.90 -6.53
C LEU A 12 -2.78 -18.59 -7.54
N ALA A 13 -2.63 -19.90 -7.77
CA ALA A 13 -3.52 -20.65 -8.65
C ALA A 13 -4.98 -20.66 -8.16
N LEU A 14 -5.21 -20.73 -6.85
CA LEU A 14 -6.54 -20.66 -6.22
C LEU A 14 -7.27 -19.32 -6.42
N ASN A 15 -6.59 -18.30 -6.96
CA ASN A 15 -7.24 -17.05 -7.34
C ASN A 15 -7.90 -17.11 -8.73
N CYS A 16 -7.55 -18.09 -9.56
CA CYS A 16 -8.19 -18.33 -10.86
C CYS A 16 -9.64 -18.82 -10.66
N ASP A 17 -10.60 -18.34 -11.46
CA ASP A 17 -11.97 -18.88 -11.49
C ASP A 17 -12.02 -20.19 -12.32
N ALA A 18 -11.36 -21.20 -11.80
CA ALA A 18 -11.33 -22.56 -12.32
C ALA A 18 -11.00 -23.55 -11.19
N PRO A 19 -11.39 -24.83 -11.31
CA PRO A 19 -10.87 -25.88 -10.44
C PRO A 19 -9.34 -25.91 -10.44
N LEU A 20 -8.74 -26.27 -9.29
CA LEU A 20 -7.30 -26.41 -9.18
C LEU A 20 -6.83 -27.67 -9.91
N ASP A 21 -5.87 -27.55 -10.82
CA ASP A 21 -5.23 -28.66 -11.54
C ASP A 21 -3.71 -28.52 -11.46
N ASP A 22 -3.04 -29.49 -10.82
CA ASP A 22 -1.60 -29.51 -10.58
C ASP A 22 -0.80 -30.29 -11.63
N LYS A 23 -1.44 -30.71 -12.72
CA LYS A 23 -0.81 -31.47 -13.81
C LYS A 23 -0.62 -30.60 -15.04
N ILE A 24 -1.69 -29.94 -15.48
CA ILE A 24 -1.70 -29.12 -16.70
C ILE A 24 -2.06 -27.66 -16.42
N GLY A 25 -2.51 -27.35 -15.21
CA GLY A 25 -3.03 -26.03 -14.86
C GLY A 25 -4.45 -25.81 -15.35
N ALA A 26 -4.93 -24.56 -15.30
CA ALA A 26 -6.28 -24.24 -15.71
C ALA A 26 -6.41 -22.83 -16.27
N GLU A 27 -7.43 -22.63 -17.10
CA GLU A 27 -7.86 -21.33 -17.63
C GLU A 27 -9.23 -20.97 -17.04
N SER A 28 -9.35 -19.73 -16.58
CA SER A 28 -10.58 -19.24 -15.94
C SER A 28 -11.76 -19.23 -16.90
N ARG A 29 -12.94 -19.55 -16.36
CA ARG A 29 -14.21 -19.44 -17.10
C ARG A 29 -14.66 -17.98 -17.17
N ASN A 30 -14.64 -17.30 -16.03
CA ASN A 30 -14.84 -15.87 -15.92
C ASN A 30 -13.68 -15.26 -15.12
N TRP A 31 -12.64 -14.79 -15.83
CA TRP A 31 -11.43 -14.25 -15.20
C TRP A 31 -11.69 -13.10 -14.22
N ARG A 32 -12.79 -12.33 -14.41
CA ARG A 32 -13.19 -11.26 -13.48
C ARG A 32 -13.88 -11.78 -12.21
N ALA A 33 -14.36 -13.03 -12.19
CA ALA A 33 -14.86 -13.66 -10.97
C ALA A 33 -13.73 -14.17 -10.05
N GLY A 34 -12.49 -14.25 -10.57
CA GLY A 34 -11.32 -14.64 -9.80
C GLY A 34 -10.98 -13.68 -8.64
N LYS A 35 -10.26 -14.20 -7.64
CA LYS A 35 -9.88 -13.43 -6.46
C LYS A 35 -8.86 -12.34 -6.83
N PRO A 36 -9.01 -11.10 -6.33
CA PRO A 36 -8.12 -9.99 -6.67
C PRO A 36 -6.71 -10.19 -6.09
N VAL A 37 -5.71 -9.71 -6.83
CA VAL A 37 -4.28 -9.72 -6.47
C VAL A 37 -3.73 -8.30 -6.58
N ARG A 38 -3.16 -7.77 -5.49
CA ARG A 38 -2.39 -6.53 -5.52
C ARG A 38 -1.08 -6.75 -6.25
N VAL A 39 -0.79 -5.96 -7.28
CA VAL A 39 0.47 -6.06 -8.04
C VAL A 39 1.38 -4.89 -7.73
N ILE A 40 2.63 -5.20 -7.40
CA ILE A 40 3.69 -4.23 -7.16
C ILE A 40 4.79 -4.48 -8.19
N ARG A 41 5.18 -3.43 -8.93
CA ARG A 41 6.34 -3.49 -9.83
C ARG A 41 7.55 -2.86 -9.15
N SER A 42 8.65 -3.60 -9.13
CA SER A 42 9.95 -3.13 -8.61
C SER A 42 10.83 -2.58 -9.73
N PHE A 43 11.66 -1.58 -9.42
CA PHE A 43 12.65 -1.05 -10.38
C PHE A 43 13.60 -2.12 -10.94
N LYS A 44 13.88 -3.17 -10.16
CA LYS A 44 14.69 -4.32 -10.61
C LYS A 44 14.08 -5.07 -11.80
N GLY A 45 12.79 -4.88 -12.06
CA GLY A 45 12.07 -5.47 -13.19
C GLY A 45 12.36 -4.80 -14.53
N ARG A 46 13.04 -3.64 -14.55
CA ARG A 46 13.34 -2.90 -15.79
C ARG A 46 14.13 -3.70 -16.83
N LYS A 47 14.90 -4.69 -16.38
CA LYS A 47 15.63 -5.62 -17.26
C LYS A 47 14.73 -6.46 -18.19
N ILE A 48 13.45 -6.62 -17.86
CA ILE A 48 12.49 -7.43 -18.65
C ILE A 48 11.18 -6.69 -18.96
N SER A 49 10.94 -5.50 -18.40
CA SER A 49 9.67 -4.79 -18.55
C SER A 49 9.86 -3.28 -18.63
N LYS A 50 9.29 -2.69 -19.69
CA LYS A 50 9.20 -1.22 -19.87
C LYS A 50 8.20 -0.54 -18.91
N TYR A 51 7.39 -1.31 -18.18
CA TYR A 51 6.38 -0.79 -17.24
C TYR A 51 6.87 -0.71 -15.79
N ALA A 52 8.06 -1.25 -15.51
CA ALA A 52 8.67 -1.15 -14.18
C ALA A 52 9.08 0.30 -13.88
N PRO A 53 8.94 0.77 -12.62
CA PRO A 53 9.29 2.14 -12.27
C PRO A 53 10.81 2.37 -12.34
N GLU A 54 11.21 3.62 -12.46
CA GLU A 54 12.61 4.07 -12.41
C GLU A 54 13.31 3.67 -11.11
N GLU A 55 12.63 3.85 -9.97
CA GLU A 55 13.17 3.64 -8.62
C GLU A 55 12.13 2.99 -7.71
N GLY A 56 12.60 2.33 -6.65
CA GLY A 56 11.75 1.78 -5.59
C GLY A 56 10.75 0.71 -6.05
N ASN A 57 9.58 0.71 -5.42
CA ASN A 57 8.48 -0.21 -5.69
C ASN A 57 7.19 0.60 -5.85
N ARG A 58 6.40 0.29 -6.87
CA ARG A 58 5.15 0.99 -7.17
C ARG A 58 3.98 0.02 -7.17
N TYR A 59 2.93 0.35 -6.44
CA TYR A 59 1.65 -0.36 -6.51
C TYR A 59 0.93 0.02 -7.82
N ASP A 60 0.55 -0.99 -8.60
CA ASP A 60 0.01 -0.81 -9.95
C ASP A 60 -1.46 -1.26 -10.07
N GLY A 61 -2.12 -1.44 -8.94
CA GLY A 61 -3.54 -1.80 -8.85
C GLY A 61 -3.82 -3.29 -8.69
N ILE A 62 -5.09 -3.62 -8.92
CA ILE A 62 -5.68 -4.95 -8.79
C ILE A 62 -5.62 -5.71 -10.13
N TYR A 63 -5.17 -6.95 -10.04
CA TYR A 63 -5.11 -7.91 -11.15
C TYR A 63 -5.82 -9.20 -10.75
N LYS A 64 -6.16 -10.01 -11.75
CA LYS A 64 -6.74 -11.35 -11.56
C LYS A 64 -6.00 -12.37 -12.41
N VAL A 65 -5.95 -13.60 -11.92
CA VAL A 65 -5.32 -14.73 -12.62
C VAL A 65 -6.28 -15.23 -13.70
N VAL A 66 -5.88 -15.07 -14.95
CA VAL A 66 -6.64 -15.53 -16.12
C VAL A 66 -6.41 -17.02 -16.36
N LYS A 67 -5.17 -17.46 -16.26
CA LYS A 67 -4.78 -18.87 -16.36
C LYS A 67 -3.42 -19.12 -15.75
N TYR A 68 -3.13 -20.39 -15.48
CA TYR A 68 -1.85 -20.87 -14.99
C TYR A 68 -1.53 -22.24 -15.60
N TRP A 69 -0.25 -22.52 -15.84
CA TRP A 69 0.21 -23.76 -16.49
C TRP A 69 1.67 -24.07 -16.12
N PRO A 70 2.09 -25.34 -16.12
CA PRO A 70 3.50 -25.70 -16.01
C PRO A 70 4.18 -25.63 -17.38
N GLU A 71 5.45 -25.18 -17.41
CA GLU A 71 6.30 -25.28 -18.60
C GLU A 71 7.77 -25.43 -18.23
N ILE A 72 8.59 -25.92 -19.16
CA ILE A 72 10.04 -25.95 -18.99
C ILE A 72 10.61 -24.57 -19.26
N SER A 73 11.26 -23.98 -18.25
CA SER A 73 11.84 -22.65 -18.36
C SER A 73 12.97 -22.61 -19.40
N SER A 74 12.87 -21.72 -20.39
CA SER A 74 13.89 -21.58 -21.44
C SER A 74 15.26 -21.12 -20.92
N SER A 75 15.34 -20.51 -19.72
CA SER A 75 16.60 -19.99 -19.17
C SER A 75 17.34 -20.96 -18.25
N HIS A 76 16.65 -21.95 -17.66
CA HIS A 76 17.25 -22.86 -16.68
C HIS A 76 16.89 -24.34 -16.86
N GLY A 77 15.97 -24.68 -17.77
CA GLY A 77 15.66 -26.08 -18.16
C GLY A 77 14.83 -26.89 -17.15
N PHE A 78 14.36 -26.29 -16.06
CA PHE A 78 13.48 -26.94 -15.07
C PHE A 78 12.01 -26.55 -15.26
N LEU A 79 11.09 -27.40 -14.78
CA LEU A 79 9.67 -27.10 -14.77
C LEU A 79 9.36 -25.94 -13.82
N VAL A 80 8.64 -24.94 -14.33
CA VAL A 80 8.15 -23.77 -13.59
C VAL A 80 6.65 -23.59 -13.79
N TRP A 81 5.96 -23.09 -12.78
CA TRP A 81 4.55 -22.70 -12.89
C TRP A 81 4.43 -21.25 -13.36
N ARG A 82 3.71 -21.03 -14.45
CA ARG A 82 3.43 -19.70 -14.99
C ARG A 82 2.01 -19.28 -14.75
N TYR A 83 1.83 -17.97 -14.74
CA TYR A 83 0.56 -17.31 -14.47
C TYR A 83 0.39 -16.15 -15.44
N LEU A 84 -0.80 -16.04 -16.02
CA LEU A 84 -1.22 -14.88 -16.78
C LEU A 84 -2.09 -14.01 -15.89
N LEU A 85 -1.64 -12.78 -15.60
CA LEU A 85 -2.41 -11.80 -14.87
C LEU A 85 -2.97 -10.73 -15.80
N ARG A 86 -4.22 -10.33 -15.56
CA ARG A 86 -4.87 -9.21 -16.26
C ARG A 86 -5.41 -8.21 -15.24
N ARG A 87 -5.26 -6.91 -15.55
CA ARG A 87 -5.69 -5.81 -14.67
C ARG A 87 -7.21 -5.71 -14.67
N ASP A 88 -7.80 -5.55 -13.49
CA ASP A 88 -9.24 -5.34 -13.26
C ASP A 88 -9.39 -4.35 -12.11
N ASP A 89 -9.18 -3.07 -12.43
CA ASP A 89 -9.12 -1.99 -11.46
C ASP A 89 -9.76 -0.74 -12.07
N VAL A 90 -10.55 -0.04 -11.25
CA VAL A 90 -11.20 1.22 -11.61
C VAL A 90 -10.20 2.36 -11.69
N GLU A 91 -9.13 2.32 -10.89
CA GLU A 91 -8.11 3.35 -10.91
C GLU A 91 -7.28 3.26 -12.20
N PRO A 92 -6.89 4.38 -12.84
CA PRO A 92 -6.07 4.34 -14.05
C PRO A 92 -4.68 3.75 -13.77
N ALA A 93 -4.13 2.99 -14.72
CA ALA A 93 -2.79 2.43 -14.56
C ALA A 93 -1.72 3.54 -14.58
N PRO A 94 -0.64 3.46 -13.77
CA PRO A 94 0.27 4.60 -13.57
C PRO A 94 1.03 5.10 -14.81
N TRP A 95 1.11 4.31 -15.87
CA TRP A 95 1.77 4.68 -17.13
C TRP A 95 0.81 5.25 -18.20
N THR A 96 -0.48 5.35 -17.89
CA THR A 96 -1.46 6.02 -18.76
C THR A 96 -1.45 7.52 -18.50
N SER A 97 -1.86 8.34 -19.47
CA SER A 97 -1.95 9.80 -19.29
C SER A 97 -2.82 10.18 -18.08
N GLU A 98 -3.95 9.49 -17.91
CA GLU A 98 -4.85 9.67 -16.77
C GLU A 98 -4.17 9.28 -15.44
N GLY A 99 -3.43 8.18 -15.41
CA GLY A 99 -2.70 7.73 -14.22
C GLY A 99 -1.55 8.66 -13.83
N ILE A 100 -0.86 9.24 -14.82
CA ILE A 100 0.19 10.24 -14.61
C ILE A 100 -0.42 11.51 -14.00
N GLU A 101 -1.53 12.00 -14.57
CA GLU A 101 -2.23 13.19 -14.06
C GLU A 101 -2.73 12.97 -12.63
N ARG A 102 -3.36 11.82 -12.37
CA ARG A 102 -3.84 11.46 -11.04
C ARG A 102 -2.69 11.38 -10.03
N SER A 103 -1.55 10.79 -10.41
CA SER A 103 -0.38 10.70 -9.53
C SER A 103 0.19 12.08 -9.19
N ARG A 104 0.19 13.00 -10.16
CA ARG A 104 0.60 14.40 -9.94
C ARG A 104 -0.37 15.11 -8.99
N ARG A 105 -1.68 15.00 -9.25
CA ARG A 105 -2.74 15.62 -8.44
C ARG A 105 -2.79 15.13 -6.99
N LEU A 106 -2.44 13.86 -6.76
CA LEU A 106 -2.32 13.28 -5.41
C LEU A 106 -0.93 13.48 -4.80
N CYS A 107 -0.02 14.18 -5.48
CA CYS A 107 1.36 14.42 -5.04
C CYS A 107 2.10 13.15 -4.61
N LEU A 108 1.89 12.04 -5.33
CA LEU A 108 2.53 10.76 -5.02
C LEU A 108 4.03 10.82 -5.35
N ARG A 109 4.87 10.56 -4.35
CA ARG A 109 6.34 10.60 -4.45
C ARG A 109 6.96 9.33 -3.89
N LEU A 110 8.21 9.07 -4.25
CA LEU A 110 8.98 7.96 -3.68
C LEU A 110 9.10 8.17 -2.16
N GLN A 111 8.62 7.20 -1.39
CA GLN A 111 8.65 7.24 0.07
C GLN A 111 9.86 6.45 0.59
N TYR A 112 10.64 7.09 1.46
CA TYR A 112 11.72 6.46 2.21
C TYR A 112 11.28 6.19 3.66
N PRO A 113 11.92 5.23 4.36
CA PRO A 113 11.73 5.08 5.79
C PRO A 113 12.02 6.39 6.54
N ALA A 114 11.30 6.62 7.64
CA ALA A 114 11.55 7.78 8.49
C ALA A 114 13.01 7.78 9.00
N GLY A 115 13.69 8.93 8.92
CA GLY A 115 15.09 9.06 9.30
C GLY A 115 16.09 8.48 8.30
N TYR A 116 15.67 8.13 7.08
CA TYR A 116 16.61 7.71 6.04
C TYR A 116 17.53 8.89 5.63
N PRO A 117 18.86 8.68 5.52
CA PRO A 117 19.78 9.78 5.21
C PRO A 117 19.52 10.40 3.84
N SER A 118 19.33 11.72 3.80
CA SER A 118 19.07 12.51 2.59
C SER A 118 20.18 12.38 1.54
N GLU A 119 21.44 12.17 1.95
CA GLU A 119 22.58 11.96 1.04
C GLU A 119 22.50 10.67 0.19
N LYS A 120 21.59 9.75 0.55
CA LYS A 120 21.34 8.51 -0.21
C LYS A 120 20.11 8.62 -1.11
N GLU A 121 19.34 9.71 -1.01
CA GLU A 121 18.23 10.00 -1.91
C GLU A 121 18.82 10.42 -3.28
N GLY A 122 18.57 9.64 -4.33
CA GLY A 122 19.01 9.97 -5.69
C GLY A 122 20.41 9.48 -6.11
N LYS A 123 21.07 8.61 -5.34
CA LYS A 123 22.23 7.86 -5.88
C LYS A 123 21.75 6.83 -6.91
N LYS A 124 21.63 7.27 -8.16
CA LYS A 124 21.63 6.39 -9.34
C LYS A 124 22.76 5.39 -9.17
N THR A 125 22.47 4.11 -9.09
CA THR A 125 23.49 3.05 -9.14
C THR A 125 24.22 3.15 -10.48
N LYS A 126 25.33 3.90 -10.51
CA LYS A 126 26.26 3.91 -11.64
C LYS A 126 26.78 2.49 -11.80
N GLY A 127 26.40 1.85 -12.90
CA GLY A 127 27.03 0.61 -13.36
C GLY A 127 28.54 0.80 -13.43
N GLN A 128 29.28 -0.19 -12.95
CA GLN A 128 30.72 -0.28 -13.10
C GLN A 128 31.07 -0.43 -14.58
N SER A 129 31.51 0.66 -15.22
CA SER A 129 32.22 0.57 -16.50
C SER A 129 33.72 0.60 -16.22
N LYS A 130 34.39 -0.50 -16.57
CA LYS A 130 35.85 -0.66 -16.52
C LYS A 130 36.54 0.39 -17.38
N LYS A 131 37.66 0.91 -16.86
CA LYS A 131 38.67 1.70 -17.58
C LYS A 131 39.39 0.84 -18.63
N GLN A 132 39.57 1.42 -19.80
CA GLN A 132 40.68 1.30 -20.79
C GLN A 132 40.18 2.11 -22.01
N GLY A 133 40.91 2.95 -22.74
CA GLY A 133 42.30 3.36 -22.88
C GLY A 133 42.30 4.20 -24.18
N SER A 134 43.08 5.27 -24.22
CA SER A 134 43.11 6.30 -25.28
C SER A 134 43.57 5.82 -26.65
N GLU A 135 43.00 6.36 -27.74
CA GLU A 135 43.76 7.06 -28.80
C GLU A 135 42.85 7.77 -29.82
N ALA A 136 43.35 8.87 -30.38
CA ALA A 136 42.62 9.88 -31.14
C ALA A 136 42.76 9.72 -32.66
N THR A 137 41.74 10.06 -33.44
CA THR A 137 41.89 10.64 -34.79
C THR A 137 40.60 11.30 -35.31
N LYS A 138 40.77 12.20 -36.29
CA LYS A 138 39.93 13.33 -36.70
C LYS A 138 38.65 12.99 -37.53
N ARG A 139 37.68 13.92 -37.41
CA ARG A 139 36.40 14.22 -38.16
C ARG A 139 36.50 14.15 -39.72
N PRO A 140 35.39 14.09 -40.52
CA PRO A 140 34.19 14.94 -40.38
C PRO A 140 32.79 14.37 -40.77
N ALA A 141 31.83 15.30 -40.69
CA ALA A 141 30.37 15.24 -40.62
C ALA A 141 29.61 14.60 -41.79
N SER A 142 28.43 14.06 -41.48
CA SER A 142 27.19 14.35 -42.21
C SER A 142 25.99 14.17 -41.28
N ASP A 143 24.99 15.02 -41.52
CA ASP A 143 23.88 15.41 -40.66
C ASP A 143 22.72 14.41 -40.66
N ASP A 144 22.13 14.15 -39.49
CA ASP A 144 20.69 13.94 -39.36
C ASP A 144 20.27 14.24 -37.92
N GLU A 145 19.69 15.42 -37.73
CA GLU A 145 19.25 15.97 -36.44
C GLU A 145 17.90 15.36 -36.01
N CYS A 146 17.86 14.77 -34.81
CA CYS A 146 16.63 14.66 -34.01
C CYS A 146 16.83 15.44 -32.71
N PRO A 147 16.02 16.48 -32.41
CA PRO A 147 16.22 17.30 -31.22
C PRO A 147 15.84 16.52 -29.97
N GLY A 148 16.84 16.22 -29.15
CA GLY A 148 16.64 15.86 -27.76
C GLY A 148 16.22 17.08 -26.97
N ASP A 149 15.14 16.97 -26.22
CA ASP A 149 14.87 17.89 -25.12
C ASP A 149 14.63 17.06 -23.84
N SER A 150 15.75 16.65 -23.24
CA SER A 150 15.77 16.15 -21.87
C SER A 150 15.57 17.33 -20.93
N LYS A 151 14.32 17.74 -20.72
CA LYS A 151 13.98 18.61 -19.59
C LYS A 151 14.00 17.79 -18.31
N VAL A 152 15.16 17.79 -17.67
CA VAL A 152 15.29 17.66 -16.23
C VAL A 152 14.46 18.79 -15.61
N LEU A 153 13.21 18.49 -15.28
CA LEU A 153 12.38 19.42 -14.52
C LEU A 153 12.92 19.44 -13.09
N LYS A 154 13.63 20.53 -12.78
CA LYS A 154 13.86 20.99 -11.41
C LYS A 154 12.53 20.99 -10.68
N ALA A 155 12.53 20.48 -9.45
CA ALA A 155 11.42 20.61 -8.52
C ALA A 155 11.13 22.10 -8.33
N SER A 156 10.13 22.61 -9.05
CA SER A 156 9.43 23.81 -8.66
C SER A 156 8.57 23.43 -7.46
N ASP A 157 8.69 24.20 -6.40
CA ASP A 157 7.74 24.25 -5.30
C ASP A 157 6.44 24.87 -5.84
N SER A 158 5.72 24.13 -6.69
CA SER A 158 4.35 24.46 -7.04
C SER A 158 3.48 23.91 -5.92
N THR A 159 2.81 24.83 -5.23
CA THR A 159 1.65 24.54 -4.38
C THR A 159 0.49 24.06 -5.26
N ASP A 160 0.69 22.95 -5.96
CA ASP A 160 -0.40 22.26 -6.63
C ASP A 160 -1.27 21.67 -5.51
N ALA A 161 -2.50 22.15 -5.43
CA ALA A 161 -3.46 21.73 -4.41
C ALA A 161 -3.61 20.20 -4.47
N VAL A 162 -3.19 19.51 -3.40
CA VAL A 162 -3.40 18.07 -3.26
C VAL A 162 -4.90 17.82 -3.25
N GLU A 163 -5.37 16.89 -4.08
CA GLU A 163 -6.78 16.48 -4.03
C GLU A 163 -7.12 15.90 -2.65
N ALA A 164 -8.15 16.44 -2.02
CA ALA A 164 -8.58 16.02 -0.69
C ALA A 164 -9.00 14.55 -0.69
N PHE A 165 -8.73 13.85 0.42
CA PHE A 165 -9.16 12.47 0.61
C PHE A 165 -10.68 12.38 0.55
N GLN A 166 -11.20 11.45 -0.25
CA GLN A 166 -12.63 11.28 -0.45
C GLN A 166 -13.15 10.18 0.47
N LEU A 167 -14.04 10.56 1.39
CA LEU A 167 -14.76 9.61 2.23
C LEU A 167 -15.90 8.96 1.44
N THR A 168 -16.06 7.66 1.60
CA THR A 168 -17.26 6.96 1.10
C THR A 168 -18.51 7.40 1.88
N PRO A 169 -19.72 7.31 1.29
CA PRO A 169 -20.96 7.61 2.00
C PRO A 169 -21.14 6.80 3.28
N GLN A 170 -20.68 5.55 3.29
CA GLN A 170 -20.70 4.68 4.46
C GLN A 170 -19.78 5.20 5.57
N GLN A 171 -18.54 5.58 5.26
CA GLN A 171 -17.61 6.16 6.23
C GLN A 171 -18.18 7.46 6.81
N GLN A 172 -18.72 8.35 5.97
CA GLN A 172 -19.34 9.60 6.44
C GLN A 172 -20.50 9.34 7.41
N ARG A 173 -21.33 8.32 7.14
CA ARG A 173 -22.45 7.95 8.02
C ARG A 173 -21.95 7.44 9.38
N LEU A 174 -21.04 6.48 9.37
CA LEU A 174 -20.49 5.87 10.58
C LEU A 174 -19.74 6.91 11.45
N ILE A 175 -19.01 7.84 10.85
CA ILE A 175 -18.34 8.92 11.59
C ILE A 175 -19.36 9.79 12.35
N ARG A 176 -20.51 10.08 11.76
CA ARG A 176 -21.59 10.81 12.45
C ARG A 176 -22.26 9.99 13.56
N GLU A 177 -22.29 8.67 13.42
CA GLU A 177 -22.85 7.74 14.41
C GLU A 177 -21.91 7.57 15.63
N ASP A 178 -20.60 7.75 15.47
CA ASP A 178 -19.59 7.65 16.53
C ASP A 178 -19.49 8.93 17.39
N CYS A 179 -20.59 9.29 18.04
CA CYS A 179 -20.73 10.55 18.78
C CYS A 179 -19.74 10.69 19.95
N GLN A 180 -19.30 9.59 20.57
CA GLN A 180 -18.33 9.63 21.67
C GLN A 180 -16.95 10.13 21.22
N ASN A 181 -16.62 9.97 19.94
CA ASN A 181 -15.36 10.40 19.34
C ASN A 181 -15.50 11.68 18.50
N GLN A 182 -16.56 12.48 18.69
CA GLN A 182 -16.80 13.68 17.89
C GLN A 182 -15.55 14.59 17.79
N LYS A 183 -14.89 14.87 18.93
CA LYS A 183 -13.68 15.71 18.94
C LYS A 183 -12.53 15.10 18.14
N LEU A 184 -12.30 13.80 18.29
CA LEU A 184 -11.29 13.07 17.51
C LEU A 184 -11.60 13.18 16.01
N TRP A 185 -12.86 13.00 15.62
CA TRP A 185 -13.27 13.10 14.23
C TRP A 185 -13.13 14.52 13.69
N ASP A 186 -13.51 15.55 14.44
CA ASP A 186 -13.34 16.96 14.03
C ASP A 186 -11.86 17.28 13.73
N GLU A 187 -10.95 16.84 14.61
CA GLU A 187 -9.51 17.02 14.45
C GLU A 187 -8.96 16.26 13.24
N VAL A 188 -9.34 15.00 13.07
CA VAL A 188 -8.83 14.16 11.98
C VAL A 188 -9.40 14.60 10.63
N LEU A 189 -10.70 14.94 10.56
CA LEU A 189 -11.36 15.39 9.34
C LEU A 189 -10.81 16.72 8.81
N ALA A 190 -10.27 17.58 9.69
CA ALA A 190 -9.55 18.78 9.26
C ALA A 190 -8.36 18.49 8.33
N SER A 191 -7.81 17.27 8.39
CA SER A 191 -6.70 16.83 7.54
C SER A 191 -7.11 16.18 6.21
N LEU A 192 -8.41 16.11 5.88
CA LEU A 192 -8.86 15.58 4.59
C LEU A 192 -8.21 16.29 3.39
N VAL A 193 -7.97 17.60 3.52
CA VAL A 193 -7.30 18.42 2.49
C VAL A 193 -5.87 18.00 2.18
N GLU A 194 -5.25 17.16 3.02
CA GLU A 194 -3.90 16.64 2.83
C GLU A 194 -3.87 15.36 1.98
N GLY A 195 -5.02 14.96 1.42
CA GLY A 195 -5.12 13.84 0.50
C GLY A 195 -4.64 12.53 1.13
N PRO A 196 -3.73 11.77 0.50
CA PRO A 196 -3.26 10.49 1.03
C PRO A 196 -2.66 10.55 2.45
N ASN A 197 -2.14 11.70 2.89
CA ASN A 197 -1.57 11.85 4.23
C ASN A 197 -2.64 11.80 5.34
N PHE A 198 -3.92 12.01 5.01
CA PHE A 198 -5.04 11.84 5.92
C PHE A 198 -5.00 10.50 6.65
N LEU A 199 -4.76 9.39 5.92
CA LEU A 199 -4.74 8.05 6.51
C LEU A 199 -3.65 7.88 7.56
N LYS A 200 -2.49 8.52 7.36
CA LYS A 200 -1.40 8.50 8.34
C LYS A 200 -1.78 9.23 9.62
N LYS A 201 -2.45 10.38 9.49
CA LYS A 201 -2.94 11.14 10.65
C LYS A 201 -4.03 10.36 11.40
N LEU A 202 -4.98 9.78 10.68
CA LEU A 202 -6.01 8.94 11.27
C LEU A 202 -5.42 7.74 12.03
N GLU A 203 -4.44 7.05 11.44
CA GLU A 203 -3.74 5.93 12.08
C GLU A 203 -3.09 6.38 13.39
N GLN A 204 -2.33 7.47 13.36
CA GLN A 204 -1.63 8.02 14.52
C GLN A 204 -2.60 8.44 15.65
N SER A 205 -3.68 9.14 15.31
CA SER A 205 -4.69 9.57 16.29
C SER A 205 -5.52 8.43 16.86
N SER A 206 -5.45 7.24 16.25
CA SER A 206 -6.19 6.03 16.65
C SER A 206 -5.28 4.97 17.29
N MET A 207 -4.04 5.30 17.66
CA MET A 207 -3.13 4.38 18.32
C MET A 207 -3.50 4.15 19.79
N CYS A 208 -3.52 2.89 20.21
CA CYS A 208 -3.68 2.54 21.61
C CYS A 208 -2.39 2.86 22.38
N VAL A 209 -2.48 3.71 23.41
CA VAL A 209 -1.32 4.12 24.24
C VAL A 209 -0.62 2.95 24.96
N CYS A 210 -1.30 1.81 25.12
CA CYS A 210 -0.76 0.66 25.83
C CYS A 210 0.11 -0.23 24.93
N CYS A 211 -0.41 -0.59 23.75
CA CYS A 211 0.30 -1.50 22.83
C CYS A 211 1.02 -0.77 21.69
N GLN A 212 0.81 0.54 21.53
CA GLN A 212 1.40 1.37 20.47
C GLN A 212 1.05 0.87 19.05
N GLU A 213 -0.10 0.23 18.92
CA GLU A 213 -0.66 -0.21 17.64
C GLU A 213 -2.02 0.46 17.42
N LEU A 214 -2.50 0.44 16.18
CA LEU A 214 -3.86 0.88 15.85
C LEU A 214 -4.88 0.18 16.75
N VAL A 215 -5.79 0.91 17.38
CA VAL A 215 -6.69 0.35 18.38
C VAL A 215 -7.56 -0.78 17.80
N TYR A 216 -7.68 -1.88 18.55
CA TYR A 216 -8.47 -3.05 18.18
C TYR A 216 -9.44 -3.39 19.30
N GLN A 217 -10.69 -3.68 18.92
CA GLN A 217 -11.82 -3.76 19.84
C GLN A 217 -11.81 -2.56 20.81
N PRO A 218 -11.90 -1.33 20.27
CA PRO A 218 -11.77 -0.12 21.07
C PRO A 218 -12.86 -0.06 22.14
N VAL A 219 -12.44 0.32 23.35
CA VAL A 219 -13.31 0.86 24.39
C VAL A 219 -13.08 2.37 24.39
N THR A 220 -14.11 3.14 24.09
CA THR A 220 -14.10 4.60 24.24
C THR A 220 -14.49 4.93 25.68
N THR A 221 -13.52 5.38 26.47
CA THR A 221 -13.74 5.67 27.89
C THR A 221 -14.64 6.89 28.09
N GLU A 222 -15.17 7.10 29.30
CA GLU A 222 -15.95 8.31 29.63
C GLU A 222 -15.13 9.60 29.58
N CYS A 223 -13.80 9.49 29.64
CA CYS A 223 -12.87 10.58 29.37
C CYS A 223 -12.45 10.67 27.88
N PHE A 224 -13.22 10.06 26.98
CA PHE A 224 -13.11 10.12 25.51
C PHE A 224 -11.77 9.62 24.91
N HIS A 225 -11.12 8.66 25.55
CA HIS A 225 -9.91 8.02 25.01
C HIS A 225 -10.24 6.62 24.50
N ASN A 226 -9.60 6.22 23.40
CA ASN A 226 -9.77 4.89 22.81
C ASN A 226 -8.63 3.96 23.23
N VAL A 227 -8.97 2.85 23.88
CA VAL A 227 -8.00 1.84 24.34
C VAL A 227 -8.49 0.47 23.90
N CYS A 228 -7.57 -0.43 23.49
CA CYS A 228 -7.97 -1.80 23.16
C CYS A 228 -8.62 -2.45 24.40
N LYS A 229 -9.72 -3.18 24.22
CA LYS A 229 -10.40 -3.90 25.31
C LYS A 229 -9.42 -4.72 26.14
N ASP A 230 -8.60 -5.53 25.49
CA ASP A 230 -7.60 -6.37 26.14
C ASP A 230 -6.54 -5.57 26.92
N CYS A 231 -6.12 -4.42 26.41
CA CYS A 231 -5.18 -3.55 27.10
C CYS A 231 -5.80 -2.96 28.37
N LEU A 232 -7.04 -2.47 28.29
CA LEU A 232 -7.75 -1.92 29.45
C LEU A 232 -8.05 -3.01 30.49
N GLN A 233 -8.47 -4.21 30.04
CA GLN A 233 -8.69 -5.37 30.91
C GLN A 233 -7.42 -5.79 31.66
N ARG A 234 -6.25 -5.77 31.00
CA ARG A 234 -4.97 -6.05 31.66
C ARG A 234 -4.64 -5.01 32.74
N SER A 235 -4.89 -3.73 32.49
CA SER A 235 -4.74 -2.67 33.48
C SER A 235 -5.61 -2.92 34.72
N PHE A 236 -6.89 -3.24 34.51
CA PHE A 236 -7.84 -3.49 35.59
C PHE A 236 -7.49 -4.76 36.39
N LYS A 237 -7.03 -5.83 35.73
CA LYS A 237 -6.52 -7.03 36.40
C LYS A 237 -5.33 -6.72 37.30
N ALA A 238 -4.50 -5.75 36.93
CA ALA A 238 -3.39 -5.25 37.74
C ALA A 238 -3.82 -4.24 38.82
N GLN A 239 -5.12 -4.12 39.12
CA GLN A 239 -5.69 -3.17 40.09
C GLN A 239 -5.45 -1.69 39.74
N VAL A 240 -5.24 -1.37 38.46
CA VAL A 240 -5.14 -0.01 37.95
C VAL A 240 -6.42 0.34 37.19
N PHE A 241 -7.31 1.06 37.88
CA PHE A 241 -8.66 1.42 37.41
C PHE A 241 -8.74 2.82 36.77
N SER A 242 -7.61 3.37 36.34
CA SER A 242 -7.57 4.65 35.64
C SER A 242 -7.36 4.47 34.14
N CYS A 243 -7.81 5.45 33.36
CA CYS A 243 -7.56 5.52 31.93
C CYS A 243 -6.04 5.53 31.65
N PRO A 244 -5.51 4.60 30.84
CA PRO A 244 -4.09 4.56 30.51
C PRO A 244 -3.55 5.81 29.79
N ALA A 245 -4.42 6.55 29.10
CA ALA A 245 -4.04 7.72 28.33
C ALA A 245 -3.92 8.99 29.18
N CYS A 246 -4.92 9.27 30.03
CA CYS A 246 -5.00 10.54 30.77
C CYS A 246 -5.05 10.40 32.30
N ARG A 247 -5.02 9.17 32.83
CA ARG A 247 -5.09 8.86 34.27
C ARG A 247 -6.39 9.24 34.98
N HIS A 248 -7.43 9.64 34.25
CA HIS A 248 -8.80 9.80 34.78
C HIS A 248 -9.25 8.50 35.47
N ASP A 249 -9.83 8.59 36.66
CA ASP A 249 -10.32 7.43 37.40
C ASP A 249 -11.62 6.91 36.78
N LEU A 250 -11.63 5.64 36.37
CA LEU A 250 -12.80 4.99 35.77
C LEU A 250 -13.59 4.18 36.82
N GLY A 251 -12.99 3.91 37.98
CA GLY A 251 -13.58 3.10 39.04
C GLY A 251 -13.51 1.58 38.80
N GLN A 252 -13.61 0.82 39.90
CA GLN A 252 -13.48 -0.65 39.88
C GLN A 252 -14.61 -1.36 39.12
N ASN A 253 -15.80 -0.75 39.12
CA ASN A 253 -17.01 -1.31 38.52
C ASN A 253 -17.27 -0.81 37.09
N TYR A 254 -16.25 -0.24 36.44
CA TYR A 254 -16.39 0.27 35.08
C TYR A 254 -16.78 -0.83 34.08
N VAL A 255 -17.83 -0.57 33.29
CA VAL A 255 -18.30 -1.52 32.27
C VAL A 255 -17.63 -1.20 30.94
N MET A 256 -16.78 -2.10 30.47
CA MET A 256 -16.08 -1.96 29.19
C MET A 256 -16.99 -2.33 28.02
N VAL A 257 -17.68 -1.33 27.46
CA VAL A 257 -18.49 -1.47 26.24
C VAL A 257 -17.61 -1.23 25.01
N LEU A 258 -17.76 -2.09 24.00
CA LEU A 258 -17.02 -1.95 22.75
C LEU A 258 -17.63 -0.86 21.87
N ASN A 259 -16.79 -0.02 21.29
CA ASN A 259 -17.17 0.91 20.24
C ASN A 259 -17.10 0.21 18.88
N GLU A 260 -18.17 -0.50 18.53
CA GLU A 260 -18.29 -1.26 17.27
C GLU A 260 -18.28 -0.34 16.04
N THR A 261 -18.76 0.89 16.18
CA THR A 261 -18.74 1.90 15.11
C THR A 261 -17.31 2.29 14.76
N LEU A 262 -16.49 2.62 15.77
CA LEU A 262 -15.06 2.91 15.57
C LEU A 262 -14.32 1.69 15.02
N GLN A 263 -14.59 0.48 15.53
CA GLN A 263 -14.00 -0.74 14.99
C GLN A 263 -14.29 -0.90 13.50
N THR A 264 -15.56 -0.73 13.11
CA THR A 264 -16.00 -0.83 11.71
C THR A 264 -15.33 0.23 10.83
N LEU A 265 -15.22 1.47 11.32
CA LEU A 265 -14.53 2.55 10.61
C LEU A 265 -13.06 2.23 10.36
N LEU A 266 -12.34 1.76 11.38
CA LEU A 266 -10.94 1.40 11.24
C LEU A 266 -10.75 0.22 10.28
N ASP A 267 -11.66 -0.76 10.25
CA ASP A 267 -11.63 -1.85 9.27
C ASP A 267 -11.88 -1.35 7.84
N LEU A 268 -12.69 -0.32 7.65
CA LEU A 268 -12.92 0.32 6.35
C LEU A 268 -11.71 1.15 5.89
N PHE A 269 -11.08 1.90 6.79
CA PHE A 269 -9.90 2.70 6.47
C PHE A 269 -8.62 1.87 6.32
N PHE A 270 -8.48 0.80 7.10
CA PHE A 270 -7.30 -0.05 7.15
C PHE A 270 -7.67 -1.53 6.93
N PRO A 271 -8.12 -1.93 5.72
CA PRO A 271 -8.63 -3.27 5.47
C PRO A 271 -7.66 -4.39 5.87
N GLY A 272 -8.11 -5.23 6.80
CA GLY A 272 -7.37 -6.40 7.26
C GLY A 272 -6.41 -6.15 8.42
N TYR A 273 -6.33 -4.94 8.99
CA TYR A 273 -5.49 -4.68 10.18
C TYR A 273 -5.92 -5.52 11.40
N SER A 274 -7.22 -5.82 11.50
CA SER A 274 -7.83 -6.67 12.52
C SER A 274 -7.57 -8.17 12.28
N LYS A 275 -7.10 -8.58 11.08
CA LYS A 275 -6.89 -9.99 10.77
C LYS A 275 -5.62 -10.49 11.45
N GLY A 276 -5.81 -11.32 12.48
CA GLY A 276 -4.71 -11.93 13.25
C GLY A 276 -4.47 -11.26 14.62
N ARG A 277 -5.43 -10.47 15.10
CA ARG A 277 -5.39 -9.73 16.37
C ARG A 277 -6.44 -10.25 17.35
#